data_AF-A0A4S0UHB4-F1
#
_entry.id   AF-A0A4S0UHB4-F1
#
_cell.length_a   1.000
_cell.length_b   1.000
_cell.length_c   1.000
_cell.angle_alpha   90.00
_cell.angle_beta   90.00
_cell.angle_gamma   90.00
#
_symmetry.space_group_name_H-M   'P 1'
#
loop_
_entity.id
_entity.type
_entity.pdbx_description
1 polymer ?
#
loop_
_entity_poly.entity_id
_entity_poly.type
_entity_poly.pdbx_seq_one_letter_code
_entity_poly.pdbx_strand_id
1 'polypeptide(L)'
;ERGRFVLANGSGAIVAAADPLAGEMWLVVADLQGKAQNARITAAAPVDEADIRAALADRIETKRETSFDRERRAVRVRETARLGAITLSERMLPAP
;
A
#
# COMPACT_ATOMS: atom_id res chain seq x y z
N GLU A 1 10.10 -8.96 1.57
CA GLU A 1 10.49 -9.78 2.74
C GLU A 1 9.21 -10.35 3.33
N ARG A 2 9.12 -11.67 3.58
CA ARG A 2 7.87 -12.32 4.02
C ARG A 2 7.52 -11.89 5.45
N GLY A 3 6.25 -11.61 5.72
CA GLY A 3 5.79 -11.18 7.06
C GLY A 3 6.11 -9.73 7.43
N ARG A 4 6.48 -8.87 6.48
CA ARG A 4 6.65 -7.43 6.72
C ARG A 4 5.65 -6.63 5.92
N PHE A 5 4.99 -5.71 6.60
CA PHE A 5 3.89 -4.94 6.07
C PHE A 5 4.10 -3.45 6.32
N VAL A 6 3.54 -2.62 5.43
CA VAL A 6 3.41 -1.18 5.61
C VAL A 6 1.95 -0.89 5.92
N LEU A 7 1.70 -0.19 7.01
CA LEU A 7 0.36 0.20 7.42
C LEU A 7 -0.06 1.50 6.70
N ALA A 8 -1.36 1.76 6.62
CA ALA A 8 -1.90 2.95 5.96
C ALA A 8 -1.39 4.27 6.56
N ASN A 9 -0.97 4.27 7.83
CA ASN A 9 -0.35 5.42 8.50
C ASN A 9 1.16 5.59 8.20
N GLY A 10 1.74 4.73 7.35
CA GLY A 10 3.16 4.75 6.97
C GLY A 10 4.09 4.02 7.94
N SER A 11 3.57 3.48 9.04
CA SER A 11 4.36 2.71 9.99
C SER A 11 4.58 1.26 9.53
N GLY A 12 5.66 0.65 10.02
CA GLY A 12 6.05 -0.71 9.68
C GLY A 12 5.50 -1.71 10.70
N ALA A 13 5.01 -2.84 10.22
CA ALA A 13 4.49 -3.91 11.06
C ALA A 13 5.00 -5.29 10.61
N ILE A 14 5.10 -6.21 11.57
CA ILE A 14 5.66 -7.55 11.34
C ILE A 14 4.73 -8.66 11.84
N VAL A 15 4.66 -9.73 11.06
CA VAL A 15 4.09 -11.03 11.42
C VAL A 15 5.25 -12.04 11.43
N ALA A 16 5.17 -13.06 12.30
CA ALA A 16 6.16 -14.14 12.31
C ALA A 16 6.18 -14.87 10.95
N ALA A 17 7.35 -15.14 10.37
CA ALA A 17 7.45 -15.73 9.03
C ALA A 17 6.76 -17.11 8.88
N ALA A 18 6.59 -17.84 10.00
CA ALA A 18 5.89 -19.12 10.06
C ALA A 18 4.36 -19.01 10.13
N ASP A 19 3.83 -17.81 10.40
CA ASP A 19 2.40 -17.56 10.42
C ASP A 19 1.83 -17.60 8.98
N PRO A 20 0.66 -18.21 8.75
CA PRO A 20 0.00 -18.18 7.43
C PRO A 20 -0.15 -16.77 6.87
N LEU A 21 -0.47 -15.78 7.72
CA LEU A 21 -0.67 -14.38 7.34
C LEU A 21 0.59 -13.74 6.74
N ALA A 22 1.78 -14.30 7.01
CA ALA A 22 3.02 -13.76 6.48
C ALA A 22 3.13 -13.87 4.94
N GLY A 23 2.35 -14.76 4.33
CA GLY A 23 2.28 -14.94 2.88
C GLY A 23 1.19 -14.12 2.19
N GLU A 24 0.33 -13.47 2.96
CA GLU A 24 -0.79 -12.69 2.44
C GLU A 24 -0.31 -11.35 1.87
N MET A 25 -0.98 -10.89 0.82
CA MET A 25 -0.64 -9.61 0.18
C MET A 25 -1.22 -8.42 0.95
N TRP A 26 -2.43 -8.58 1.49
CA TRP A 26 -3.17 -7.53 2.17
C TRP A 26 -3.75 -8.06 3.48
N LEU A 27 -3.63 -7.25 4.53
CA LEU A 27 -4.15 -7.57 5.85
C LEU A 27 -4.91 -6.37 6.41
N VAL A 28 -6.04 -6.65 7.08
CA VAL A 28 -6.62 -5.71 8.04
C VAL A 28 -6.05 -6.04 9.40
N VAL A 29 -5.36 -5.08 10.02
CA VAL A 29 -4.76 -5.23 11.34
C VAL A 29 -5.72 -4.68 12.40
N ALA A 30 -6.11 -5.51 13.35
CA ALA A 30 -6.97 -5.15 14.47
C ALA A 30 -6.18 -4.76 15.72
N ASP A 31 -5.01 -5.37 15.93
CA ASP A 31 -4.17 -5.09 17.09
C ASP A 31 -2.66 -5.21 16.77
N LEU A 32 -1.88 -4.36 17.45
CA LEU A 32 -0.44 -4.20 17.30
C LEU A 32 0.22 -4.08 18.67
N GLN A 33 1.36 -4.74 18.84
CA GLN A 33 2.19 -4.60 20.04
C GLN A 33 3.60 -4.07 19.69
N GLY A 34 4.07 -3.09 20.46
CA GLY A 34 5.43 -2.54 20.35
C GLY A 34 5.49 -1.15 19.72
N LYS A 35 6.66 -0.75 19.22
CA LYS A 35 6.94 0.59 18.69
C LYS A 35 6.83 0.63 17.16
N ALA A 36 6.44 1.80 16.63
CA ALA A 36 5.96 2.04 15.26
C ALA A 36 6.86 1.58 14.07
N GLN A 37 8.14 1.26 14.27
CA GLN A 37 9.00 0.81 13.16
C GLN A 37 9.02 -0.71 12.97
N ASN A 38 8.64 -1.49 13.99
CA ASN A 38 8.56 -2.96 13.94
C ASN A 38 7.46 -3.46 14.90
N ALA A 39 6.28 -2.83 14.83
CA ALA A 39 5.17 -3.26 15.68
C ALA A 39 4.75 -4.68 15.27
N ARG A 40 4.64 -5.58 16.23
CA ARG A 40 4.21 -6.95 15.98
C ARG A 40 2.70 -6.97 15.84
N ILE A 41 2.21 -7.55 14.74
CA ILE A 41 0.79 -7.81 14.52
C ILE A 41 0.39 -8.97 15.43
N THR A 42 -0.58 -8.73 16.30
CA THR A 42 -1.15 -9.72 17.23
C THR A 42 -2.51 -10.23 16.78
N ALA A 43 -3.27 -9.41 16.05
CA ALA A 43 -4.52 -9.79 15.44
C ALA A 43 -4.67 -9.12 14.06
N ALA A 44 -4.88 -9.93 13.03
CA ALA A 44 -5.18 -9.48 11.67
C ALA A 44 -5.97 -10.55 10.90
N ALA A 45 -6.57 -10.14 9.79
CA ALA A 45 -7.25 -11.02 8.85
C ALA A 45 -6.82 -10.70 7.42
N PRO A 46 -6.73 -11.72 6.53
CA PRO A 46 -6.54 -11.49 5.11
C PRO A 46 -7.75 -10.77 4.52
N VAL A 47 -7.50 -9.95 3.51
CA VAL A 47 -8.54 -9.21 2.78
C VAL A 47 -8.15 -9.09 1.32
N ASP A 48 -9.11 -9.05 0.42
CA ASP A 48 -8.84 -8.81 -0.98
C ASP A 48 -8.74 -7.31 -1.29
N GLU A 49 -7.95 -6.95 -2.30
CA GLU A 49 -7.85 -5.54 -2.73
C GLU A 49 -9.20 -4.97 -3.19
N ALA A 50 -10.04 -5.81 -3.80
CA ALA A 50 -11.38 -5.42 -4.22
C ALA A 50 -12.24 -4.98 -3.02
N ASP A 51 -12.17 -5.72 -1.91
CA ASP A 51 -12.90 -5.38 -0.68
C ASP A 51 -12.35 -4.12 -0.03
N ILE A 52 -11.01 -3.95 -0.02
CA ILE A 52 -10.37 -2.69 0.43
C ILE A 52 -10.91 -1.50 -0.37
N ARG A 53 -10.94 -1.63 -1.70
CA ARG A 53 -11.40 -0.56 -2.60
C ARG A 53 -12.87 -0.25 -2.43
N ALA A 54 -13.71 -1.26 -2.21
CA ALA A 54 -15.13 -1.08 -1.99
C ALA A 54 -15.42 -0.44 -0.63
N ALA A 55 -14.78 -0.93 0.44
CA ALA A 55 -15.06 -0.49 1.80
C ALA A 55 -14.41 0.86 2.17
N LEU A 56 -13.31 1.23 1.52
CA LEU A 56 -12.53 2.44 1.83
C LEU A 56 -12.42 3.39 0.64
N ALA A 57 -13.37 3.33 -0.30
CA ALA A 57 -13.37 4.13 -1.53
C ALA A 57 -13.20 5.64 -1.27
N ASP A 58 -13.85 6.14 -0.21
CA ASP A 58 -13.82 7.53 0.24
C ASP A 58 -12.46 7.99 0.79
N ARG A 59 -11.59 7.03 1.15
CA ARG A 59 -10.25 7.27 1.69
C ARG A 59 -9.14 7.01 0.68
N ILE A 60 -9.48 6.54 -0.52
CA ILE A 60 -8.52 6.29 -1.58
C ILE A 60 -8.32 7.56 -2.39
N GLU A 61 -7.08 8.04 -2.39
CA GLU A 61 -6.68 9.22 -3.15
C GLU A 61 -6.03 8.80 -4.47
N THR A 62 -6.53 9.35 -5.58
CA THR A 62 -5.90 9.19 -6.89
C THR A 62 -5.20 10.48 -7.28
N LYS A 63 -3.88 10.43 -7.47
CA LYS A 63 -3.06 11.58 -7.85
C LYS A 63 -2.46 11.38 -9.22
N ARG A 64 -2.55 12.40 -10.08
CA ARG A 64 -1.84 12.47 -11.36
C ARG A 64 -0.68 13.45 -11.27
N GLU A 65 0.50 13.00 -11.65
CA GLU A 65 1.72 13.78 -11.66
C GLU A 65 2.28 13.81 -13.08
N THR A 66 2.42 15.02 -13.63
CA THR A 66 3.02 15.23 -14.95
C THR A 66 4.46 15.69 -14.77
N SER A 67 5.39 14.99 -15.39
CA SER A 67 6.82 15.35 -15.41
C SER A 67 7.35 15.30 -16.85
N PHE A 68 8.38 16.10 -17.12
CA PHE A 68 9.05 16.09 -18.42
C PHE A 68 10.38 15.33 -18.30
N ASP A 69 10.50 14.22 -19.03
CA ASP A 69 11.75 13.46 -19.14
C ASP A 69 12.65 14.14 -20.18
N ARG A 70 13.67 14.87 -19.73
CA ARG A 70 14.58 15.62 -20.59
C ARG A 70 15.44 14.72 -21.49
N GLU A 71 15.78 13.52 -21.02
CA GLU A 71 16.58 12.56 -21.81
C GLU A 71 15.77 12.02 -22.97
N ARG A 72 14.50 11.68 -22.72
CA ARG A 72 13.58 11.17 -23.76
C ARG A 72 12.84 12.24 -24.52
N ARG A 73 12.98 13.51 -24.13
CA ARG A 73 12.22 14.67 -24.64
C ARG A 73 10.71 14.40 -24.66
N ALA A 74 10.21 13.74 -23.62
CA ALA A 74 8.83 13.24 -23.56
C ALA A 74 8.12 13.68 -22.29
N VAL A 75 6.83 13.98 -22.42
CA VAL A 75 5.93 14.19 -21.27
C VAL A 75 5.55 12.83 -20.70
N ARG A 76 5.68 12.69 -19.39
CA ARG A 76 5.31 11.52 -18.62
C ARG A 76 4.20 11.89 -17.67
N VAL A 77 3.09 11.19 -17.72
CA VAL A 77 2.02 11.31 -16.74
C VAL A 77 1.98 10.04 -15.92
N ARG A 78 2.06 10.16 -14.60
CA ARG A 78 1.95 9.05 -13.66
C ARG A 78 0.67 9.22 -12.85
N GLU A 79 -0.15 8.19 -12.81
CA GLU A 79 -1.32 8.13 -11.94
C GLU A 79 -1.07 7.10 -10.84
N THR A 80 -1.21 7.53 -9.59
CA THR A 80 -1.03 6.68 -8.41
C THR A 80 -2.30 6.72 -7.57
N ALA A 81 -2.84 5.54 -7.23
CA ALA A 81 -3.92 5.39 -6.26
C ALA A 81 -3.34 4.94 -4.91
N ARG A 82 -3.68 5.66 -3.83
CA ARG A 82 -3.11 5.43 -2.50
C ARG A 82 -4.20 5.37 -1.43
N LEU A 83 -3.96 4.54 -0.42
CA LEU A 83 -4.68 4.53 0.84
C LEU A 83 -3.71 4.98 1.94
N GLY A 84 -3.71 6.28 2.24
CA GLY A 84 -2.68 6.88 3.08
C GLY A 84 -1.28 6.64 2.50
N ALA A 85 -0.41 5.99 3.26
CA ALA A 85 0.95 5.64 2.80
C ALA A 85 1.02 4.42 1.88
N ILE A 86 -0.05 3.63 1.77
CA ILE A 86 -0.09 2.42 0.94
C ILE A 86 -0.34 2.83 -0.51
N THR A 87 0.49 2.35 -1.44
CA THR A 87 0.23 2.47 -2.88
C THR A 87 -0.52 1.24 -3.37
N LEU A 88 -1.77 1.41 -3.79
CA LEU A 88 -2.61 0.33 -4.31
C LEU A 88 -2.33 0.06 -5.79
N SER A 89 -2.11 1.11 -6.57
CA SER A 89 -1.75 0.98 -7.98
C SER A 89 -0.97 2.18 -8.46
N GLU A 90 0.00 1.96 -9.33
CA GLU A 90 0.74 3.00 -10.03
C GLU A 90 0.78 2.65 -11.52
N ARG A 91 0.38 3.59 -12.38
CA ARG A 91 0.43 3.42 -13.83
C ARG A 91 0.92 4.65 -14.55
N MET A 92 1.67 4.42 -15.62
CA MET A 92 2.02 5.46 -16.58
C MET A 92 0.85 5.66 -17.53
N LEU A 93 0.42 6.91 -17.68
CA LEU A 93 -0.57 7.31 -18.65
C LEU A 93 0.12 7.83 -19.92
N PRO A 94 -0.52 7.70 -21.09
CA PRO A 94 -0.04 8.34 -22.31
C PRO A 94 0.06 9.85 -22.11
N ALA A 95 0.99 10.48 -22.84
CA ALA A 95 1.06 11.92 -22.89
C ALA A 95 -0.27 12.49 -23.44
N PRO A 96 -0.77 13.60 -22.86
CA PRO A 96 -1.97 14.26 -23.36
C PRO A 96 -1.80 14.82 -24.77
#